data_AF-A0A1M6SIW0-F1
#
_entry.id   AF-A0A1M6SIW0-F1
#
_cell.length_a   1.000
_cell.length_b   1.000
_cell.length_c   1.000
_cell.angle_alpha   90.00
_cell.angle_beta   90.00
_cell.angle_gamma   90.00
#
_symmetry.space_group_name_H-M   'P 1'
#
loop_
_entity.id
_entity.type
_entity.pdbx_description
1 polymer ?
#
loop_
_entity_poly.entity_id
_entity_poly.type
_entity_poly.pdbx_seq_one_letter_code
_entity_poly.pdbx_strand_id
1 'polypeptide(L)'
;MNCKIVGYEYKILEVQLSPGESFYAERGSIVYVEEGLQREVEFNGSNSGGGLGNIIGGVLKSALSGESILVIRFTNPTTLTKKMVLSGSCCALLPIKLEGENLICRRGHYVASTNKVNLNLNINLQGILGGVGFFQKIDGKATVFLDSLGSPLERTLNNGETIEVDENHIIALQGFHTSQIQAGWSVGNVLRGEGLSLMNITGPGKVYLSPLPIIIRTQ
;
A
#
# COMPACT_ATOMS: atom_id res chain seq x y z
N MET A 1 -17.60 -32.00 13.76
CA MET A 1 -16.43 -31.21 13.34
C MET A 1 -16.95 -29.87 12.83
N ASN A 2 -16.55 -28.75 13.42
CA ASN A 2 -16.98 -27.42 12.97
C ASN A 2 -15.95 -26.87 11.99
N CYS A 3 -16.29 -26.89 10.70
CA CYS A 3 -15.46 -26.32 9.65
C CYS A 3 -16.19 -25.11 9.05
N LYS A 4 -15.45 -24.04 8.81
CA LYS A 4 -15.95 -22.82 8.16
C LYS A 4 -15.02 -22.46 7.02
N ILE A 5 -15.55 -22.45 5.80
CA ILE A 5 -14.86 -21.83 4.66
C ILE A 5 -15.16 -20.33 4.73
N VAL A 6 -14.12 -19.51 4.67
CA VAL A 6 -14.19 -18.05 4.68
C VAL A 6 -13.43 -17.53 3.47
N GLY A 7 -14.11 -16.76 2.61
CA GLY A 7 -13.52 -16.10 1.44
C GLY A 7 -14.58 -15.30 0.67
N TYR A 8 -14.18 -14.24 0.00
CA TYR A 8 -15.02 -13.46 -0.93
C TYR A 8 -14.32 -13.32 -2.29
N GLU A 9 -15.15 -13.23 -3.33
CA GLU A 9 -14.81 -13.06 -4.75
C GLU A 9 -14.10 -11.74 -5.06
N TYR A 10 -13.66 -11.61 -6.32
CA TYR A 10 -13.08 -10.42 -6.94
C TYR A 10 -13.82 -9.14 -6.50
N LYS A 11 -13.11 -8.20 -5.84
CA LYS A 11 -13.70 -6.93 -5.39
C LYS A 11 -13.30 -5.80 -6.32
N ILE A 12 -14.30 -5.06 -6.79
CA ILE A 12 -14.13 -3.76 -7.44
C ILE A 12 -14.46 -2.65 -6.45
N LEU A 13 -13.83 -1.49 -6.64
CA LEU A 13 -14.17 -0.27 -5.92
C LEU A 13 -15.01 0.62 -6.84
N GLU A 14 -16.27 0.82 -6.46
CA GLU A 14 -17.11 1.84 -7.07
C GLU A 14 -17.01 3.15 -6.28
N VAL A 15 -16.72 4.23 -7.00
CA VAL A 15 -16.60 5.58 -6.41
C VAL A 15 -17.63 6.46 -7.06
N GLN A 16 -18.39 7.17 -6.23
CA GLN A 16 -19.29 8.24 -6.67
C GLN A 16 -18.70 9.57 -6.18
N LEU A 17 -18.56 10.51 -7.10
CA LEU A 17 -18.03 11.85 -6.84
C LEU A 17 -19.14 12.87 -7.01
N SER A 18 -19.49 13.53 -5.93
CA SER A 18 -20.36 14.71 -5.94
C SER A 18 -19.68 15.88 -6.64
N PRO A 19 -20.42 16.92 -7.07
CA PRO A 19 -19.84 18.14 -7.61
C PRO A 19 -18.75 18.72 -6.71
N GLY A 20 -17.55 18.93 -7.26
CA GLY A 20 -16.39 19.47 -6.56
C GLY A 20 -15.54 18.45 -5.80
N GLU A 21 -15.97 17.19 -5.66
CA GLU A 21 -15.18 16.16 -4.99
C GLU A 21 -14.04 15.65 -5.88
N SER A 22 -12.98 15.19 -5.21
CA SER A 22 -11.81 14.59 -5.85
C SER A 22 -11.51 13.20 -5.30
N PHE A 23 -10.91 12.38 -6.15
CA PHE A 23 -10.44 11.04 -5.81
C PHE A 23 -9.10 10.76 -6.49
N TYR A 24 -8.24 9.98 -5.84
CA TYR A 24 -6.88 9.75 -6.30
C TYR A 24 -6.72 8.27 -6.60
N ALA A 25 -6.18 7.93 -7.78
CA ALA A 25 -6.06 6.55 -8.22
C ALA A 25 -4.81 6.31 -9.06
N GLU A 26 -4.24 5.11 -8.96
CA GLU A 26 -3.21 4.66 -9.89
C GLU A 26 -3.80 4.33 -11.26
N ARG A 27 -3.09 4.70 -12.32
CA ARG A 27 -3.54 4.50 -13.71
C ARG A 27 -3.93 3.05 -14.01
N GLY A 28 -3.15 2.09 -13.53
CA GLY A 28 -3.33 0.65 -13.81
C GLY A 28 -4.58 0.05 -13.18
N SER A 29 -5.17 0.73 -12.20
CA SER A 29 -6.33 0.23 -11.46
C SER A 29 -7.68 0.61 -12.08
N ILE A 30 -7.70 1.53 -13.04
CA ILE A 30 -8.94 2.09 -13.59
C ILE A 30 -9.62 1.08 -14.51
N VAL A 31 -10.87 0.73 -14.19
CA VAL A 31 -11.73 -0.10 -15.05
C VAL A 31 -12.53 0.79 -16.01
N TYR A 32 -13.29 1.74 -15.46
CA TYR A 32 -13.96 2.77 -16.26
C TYR A 32 -14.16 4.05 -15.45
N VAL A 33 -14.35 5.16 -16.18
CA VAL A 33 -14.60 6.49 -15.63
C VAL A 33 -15.68 7.13 -16.49
N GLU A 34 -16.74 7.66 -15.88
CA GLU A 34 -17.76 8.39 -16.63
C GLU A 34 -17.19 9.66 -17.29
N GLU A 35 -17.82 10.07 -18.39
CA GLU A 35 -17.51 11.33 -19.05
C GLU A 35 -17.81 12.53 -18.14
N GLY A 36 -16.96 13.55 -18.21
CA GLY A 36 -17.07 14.78 -17.44
C GLY A 36 -16.13 14.86 -16.24
N LEU A 37 -15.47 13.76 -15.86
CA LEU A 37 -14.42 13.79 -14.84
C LEU A 37 -13.11 14.37 -15.40
N GLN A 38 -12.61 15.41 -14.75
CA GLN A 38 -11.32 16.04 -15.05
C GLN A 38 -10.19 15.20 -14.45
N ARG A 39 -9.07 15.07 -15.19
CA ARG A 39 -7.91 14.24 -14.82
C ARG A 39 -6.66 15.09 -14.74
N GLU A 40 -5.95 14.99 -13.64
CA GLU A 40 -4.65 15.64 -13.46
C GLU A 40 -3.64 14.63 -12.93
N VAL A 41 -2.47 14.58 -13.56
CA VAL A 41 -1.39 13.67 -13.14
C VAL A 41 -0.62 14.35 -12.01
N GLU A 42 -0.61 13.74 -10.84
CA GLU A 42 0.16 14.17 -9.69
C GLU A 42 1.36 13.24 -9.44
N PHE A 43 2.52 13.83 -9.20
CA PHE A 43 3.69 13.12 -8.69
C PHE A 43 3.69 13.20 -7.17
N ASN A 44 3.51 12.05 -6.52
CA ASN A 44 3.60 11.92 -5.07
C ASN A 44 4.99 11.42 -4.67
N GLY A 45 6.02 12.23 -4.91
CA GLY A 45 7.38 11.99 -4.45
C GLY A 45 7.89 13.17 -3.62
N SER A 46 8.58 12.90 -2.51
CA SER A 46 9.09 13.89 -1.55
C SER A 46 10.19 14.85 -2.08
N ASN A 47 10.46 14.87 -3.38
CA ASN A 47 11.34 15.86 -3.99
C ASN A 47 10.56 17.15 -4.27
N SER A 48 10.50 17.99 -3.24
CA SER A 48 10.07 19.39 -3.29
C SER A 48 10.98 20.22 -4.21
N GLY A 49 10.77 20.11 -5.52
CA GLY A 49 11.42 20.94 -6.53
C GLY A 49 10.55 20.99 -7.77
N GLY A 50 9.70 22.00 -7.88
CA GLY A 50 8.84 22.24 -9.03
C GLY A 50 9.66 22.60 -10.27
N GLY A 51 9.86 21.62 -11.16
CA GLY A 51 10.53 21.83 -12.44
C GLY A 51 10.32 20.62 -13.36
N LEU A 52 10.15 20.87 -14.66
CA LEU A 52 9.99 19.84 -15.70
C LEU A 52 11.11 18.78 -15.67
N GLY A 53 12.33 19.14 -15.26
CA GLY A 53 13.44 18.20 -15.10
C GLY A 53 13.25 17.17 -13.97
N ASN A 54 12.58 17.54 -12.88
CA ASN A 54 12.30 16.63 -11.76
C ASN A 54 11.14 15.68 -12.07
N ILE A 55 10.19 16.11 -12.89
CA ILE A 55 9.10 15.27 -13.40
C ILE A 55 9.67 14.15 -14.26
N ILE A 56 10.55 14.49 -15.22
CA ILE A 56 11.21 13.51 -16.10
C ILE A 56 12.09 12.56 -15.28
N GLY A 57 12.87 13.08 -14.32
CA GLY A 57 13.67 12.25 -13.41
C GLY A 57 12.84 11.32 -12.51
N GLY A 58 11.66 11.78 -12.07
CA GLY A 58 10.69 11.00 -11.31
C GLY A 58 10.04 9.89 -12.15
N VAL A 59 9.66 10.18 -13.41
CA VAL A 59 9.17 9.18 -14.37
C VAL A 59 10.23 8.15 -14.69
N LEU A 60 11.48 8.58 -14.96
CA LEU A 60 12.58 7.67 -15.26
C LEU A 60 12.88 6.77 -14.07
N LYS A 61 12.92 7.30 -12.85
CA LYS A 61 13.09 6.49 -11.64
C LYS A 61 11.93 5.54 -11.40
N SER A 62 10.69 6.00 -11.59
CA SER A 62 9.48 5.16 -11.52
C SER A 62 9.52 3.99 -12.51
N ALA A 63 9.93 4.28 -13.75
CA ALA A 63 10.06 3.29 -14.82
C ALA A 63 11.21 2.30 -14.56
N LEU A 64 12.33 2.77 -14.00
CA LEU A 64 13.46 1.91 -13.61
C LEU A 64 13.19 1.10 -12.34
N SER A 65 12.33 1.60 -11.45
CA SER A 65 11.91 0.87 -10.24
C SER A 65 10.69 -0.02 -10.44
N GLY A 66 10.07 0.00 -11.63
CA GLY A 66 8.86 -0.78 -11.94
C GLY A 66 7.60 -0.34 -11.20
N GLU A 67 7.56 0.89 -10.66
CA GLU A 67 6.53 1.33 -9.71
C GLU A 67 5.88 2.65 -10.13
N SER A 68 4.57 2.78 -9.93
CA SER A 68 3.82 3.98 -10.27
C SER A 68 3.90 5.05 -9.17
N ILE A 69 4.84 6.00 -9.26
CA ILE A 69 4.78 7.27 -8.49
C ILE A 69 3.71 8.23 -9.07
N LEU A 70 3.05 7.80 -10.15
CA LEU A 70 2.02 8.52 -10.88
C LEU A 70 0.65 8.21 -10.29
N VAL A 71 0.10 9.18 -9.56
CA VAL A 71 -1.28 9.14 -9.08
C VAL A 71 -2.09 10.12 -9.92
N ILE A 72 -3.23 9.68 -10.42
CA ILE A 72 -4.15 10.55 -11.17
C ILE A 72 -5.19 11.08 -10.17
N ARG A 73 -5.30 12.41 -10.09
CA ARG A 73 -6.42 13.09 -9.43
C ARG A 73 -7.59 13.19 -10.40
N PHE A 74 -8.71 12.62 -10.00
CA PHE A 74 -10.01 12.79 -10.64
C PHE A 74 -10.79 13.84 -9.88
N THR A 75 -11.35 14.82 -10.57
CA THR A 75 -12.22 15.83 -9.97
C THR A 75 -13.53 15.88 -10.76
N ASN A 76 -14.66 16.06 -10.06
CA ASN A 76 -15.96 16.27 -10.70
C ASN A 76 -16.28 17.77 -10.83
N PRO A 77 -16.03 18.41 -12.00
CA PRO A 77 -16.40 19.81 -12.23
C PRO A 77 -17.88 19.98 -12.62
N THR A 78 -18.63 18.89 -12.77
CA THR A 78 -20.02 18.94 -13.25
C THR A 78 -21.01 19.16 -12.11
N THR A 79 -22.28 19.41 -12.43
CA THR A 79 -23.35 19.58 -11.44
C THR A 79 -24.02 18.27 -11.02
N LEU A 80 -23.69 17.15 -11.66
CA LEU A 80 -24.25 15.83 -11.37
C LEU A 80 -23.18 14.94 -10.73
N THR A 81 -23.61 14.00 -9.90
CA THR A 81 -22.70 12.95 -9.39
C THR A 81 -22.17 12.12 -10.55
N LYS A 82 -20.87 11.80 -10.51
CA LYS A 82 -20.18 10.99 -11.52
C LYS A 82 -19.59 9.74 -10.90
N LYS A 83 -19.55 8.66 -11.65
CA LYS A 83 -19.03 7.36 -11.21
C LYS A 83 -17.68 7.03 -11.85
N MET A 84 -16.84 6.37 -11.08
CA MET A 84 -15.67 5.65 -11.58
C MET A 84 -15.54 4.28 -10.88
N VAL A 85 -14.95 3.33 -11.57
CA VAL A 85 -14.73 1.97 -11.05
C VAL A 85 -13.26 1.60 -11.19
N LEU A 86 -12.74 1.00 -10.13
CA LEU A 86 -11.37 0.55 -10.01
C LEU A 86 -11.30 -0.92 -9.62
N SER A 87 -10.20 -1.57 -9.97
CA SER A 87 -9.84 -2.92 -9.53
C SER A 87 -8.38 -2.98 -9.12
N GLY A 88 -8.08 -3.76 -8.10
CA GLY A 88 -6.70 -4.17 -7.79
C GLY A 88 -6.18 -5.17 -8.84
N SER A 89 -4.86 -5.28 -8.95
CA SER A 89 -4.22 -6.30 -9.82
C SER A 89 -4.36 -7.69 -9.22
N CYS A 90 -4.43 -7.79 -7.89
CA CYS A 90 -4.59 -9.03 -7.14
C CYS A 90 -6.06 -9.33 -6.79
N CYS A 91 -7.00 -8.70 -7.50
CA CYS A 91 -8.43 -9.02 -7.47
C CYS A 91 -9.16 -8.69 -6.15
N ALA A 92 -8.51 -8.08 -5.16
CA ALA A 92 -9.20 -7.54 -3.99
C ALA A 92 -8.59 -6.20 -3.56
N LEU A 93 -9.40 -5.40 -2.87
CA LEU A 93 -8.99 -4.11 -2.31
C LEU A 93 -9.18 -4.11 -0.80
N LEU A 94 -8.15 -3.68 -0.09
CA LEU A 94 -8.13 -3.51 1.35
C LEU A 94 -8.28 -2.01 1.69
N PRO A 95 -9.45 -1.58 2.20
CA PRO A 95 -9.62 -0.21 2.68
C PRO A 95 -8.98 -0.03 4.07
N ILE A 96 -8.14 0.99 4.22
CA ILE A 96 -7.56 1.40 5.50
C ILE A 96 -7.85 2.88 5.69
N LYS A 97 -8.56 3.23 6.76
CA LYS A 97 -8.81 4.63 7.13
C LYS A 97 -7.60 5.16 7.89
N LEU A 98 -7.02 6.25 7.41
CA LEU A 98 -5.92 6.98 8.04
C LEU A 98 -6.44 8.31 8.60
N GLU A 99 -6.20 8.57 9.88
CA GLU A 99 -6.54 9.82 10.57
C GLU A 99 -5.30 10.70 10.85
N GLY A 100 -4.15 10.31 10.30
CA GLY A 100 -2.87 11.02 10.39
C GLY A 100 -1.74 10.17 10.98
N GLU A 101 -2.05 8.94 11.41
CA GLU A 101 -1.06 7.94 11.79
C GLU A 101 -0.25 7.43 10.59
N ASN A 102 0.90 6.82 10.90
CA ASN A 102 1.77 6.23 9.89
C ASN A 102 1.15 4.95 9.32
N LEU A 103 1.18 4.80 8.00
CA LEU A 103 0.96 3.52 7.34
C LEU A 103 2.24 3.11 6.61
N ILE A 104 2.78 1.95 6.96
CA ILE A 104 3.84 1.30 6.19
C ILE A 104 3.15 0.23 5.35
N CYS A 105 3.30 0.23 4.03
CA CYS A 105 2.75 -0.80 3.18
C CYS A 105 3.80 -1.30 2.19
N ARG A 106 3.55 -2.45 1.58
CA ARG A 106 4.43 -2.93 0.52
C ARG A 106 4.37 -2.00 -0.69
N ARG A 107 5.52 -1.80 -1.34
CA ARG A 107 5.61 -0.98 -2.55
C ARG A 107 4.77 -1.57 -3.68
N GLY A 108 4.08 -0.71 -4.42
CA GLY A 108 3.22 -1.12 -5.54
C GLY A 108 1.85 -1.68 -5.12
N HIS A 109 1.54 -1.71 -3.81
CA HIS A 109 0.21 -2.10 -3.34
C HIS A 109 -0.74 -0.91 -3.20
N TYR A 110 -0.28 0.35 -3.27
CA TYR A 110 -1.22 1.47 -3.27
C TYR A 110 -2.09 1.43 -4.54
N VAL A 111 -3.40 1.56 -4.40
CA VAL A 111 -4.32 1.60 -5.56
C VAL A 111 -4.99 2.97 -5.67
N ALA A 112 -5.56 3.45 -4.56
CA ALA A 112 -6.33 4.68 -4.57
C ALA A 112 -6.46 5.29 -3.17
N SER A 113 -6.95 6.53 -3.11
CA SER A 113 -7.29 7.20 -1.85
C SER A 113 -8.37 8.28 -2.01
N THR A 114 -9.13 8.50 -0.94
CA THR A 114 -10.20 9.51 -0.89
C THR A 114 -9.68 10.95 -0.80
N ASN A 115 -8.39 11.14 -0.54
CA ASN A 115 -7.75 12.46 -0.50
C ASN A 115 -6.27 12.31 -0.82
N LYS A 116 -5.59 13.40 -1.13
CA LYS A 116 -4.16 13.39 -1.41
C LYS A 116 -3.37 12.80 -0.23
N VAL A 117 -2.55 11.80 -0.53
CA VAL A 117 -1.60 11.19 0.40
C VAL A 117 -0.18 11.34 -0.13
N ASN A 118 0.79 11.40 0.79
CA ASN A 118 2.20 11.41 0.46
C ASN A 118 2.74 9.98 0.45
N LEU A 119 3.26 9.54 -0.70
CA LEU A 119 3.88 8.24 -0.86
C LEU A 119 5.40 8.41 -0.74
N ASN A 120 5.95 7.91 0.36
CA ASN A 120 7.38 8.02 0.64
C ASN A 120 8.08 6.66 0.47
N LEU A 121 8.85 6.54 -0.60
CA LEU A 121 9.66 5.37 -0.91
C LEU A 121 10.97 5.30 -0.09
N ASN A 122 11.38 6.41 0.53
CA ASN A 122 12.64 6.52 1.28
C ASN A 122 12.50 6.04 2.73
N ILE A 123 11.84 4.89 2.94
CA ILE A 123 11.94 4.24 4.24
C ILE A 123 13.18 3.35 4.25
N ASN A 124 14.14 3.70 5.10
CA ASN A 124 15.38 2.96 5.27
C ASN A 124 15.16 1.68 6.09
N LEU A 125 14.27 0.81 5.62
CA LEU A 125 14.09 -0.55 6.12
C LEU A 125 15.10 -1.52 5.47
N GLN A 126 15.84 -1.07 4.44
CA GLN A 126 16.87 -1.85 3.77
C GLN A 126 17.96 -2.36 4.74
N GLY A 127 18.33 -1.57 5.76
CA GLY A 127 19.30 -1.96 6.78
C GLY A 127 18.76 -2.95 7.82
N ILE A 128 17.44 -3.07 7.97
CA ILE A 128 16.79 -4.01 8.91
C ILE A 128 16.49 -5.33 8.19
N LEU A 129 16.22 -5.32 6.88
CA LEU A 129 15.74 -6.47 6.11
C LEU A 129 16.79 -7.06 5.16
N GLY A 130 18.08 -6.88 5.44
CA GLY A 130 19.15 -7.42 4.61
C GLY A 130 19.09 -7.01 3.13
N GLY A 131 18.47 -5.86 2.83
CA GLY A 131 18.27 -5.37 1.45
C GLY A 131 17.03 -5.90 0.71
N VAL A 132 16.14 -6.68 1.34
CA VAL A 132 15.03 -7.39 0.66
C VAL A 132 13.66 -6.69 0.79
N GLY A 133 13.51 -5.74 1.72
CA GLY A 133 12.23 -5.08 2.00
C GLY A 133 11.86 -3.95 1.03
N PHE A 134 10.96 -4.22 0.08
CA PHE A 134 10.31 -3.22 -0.77
C PHE A 134 9.06 -2.64 -0.08
N PHE A 135 9.25 -1.84 0.96
CA PHE A 135 8.16 -1.15 1.67
C PHE A 135 8.15 0.35 1.35
N GLN A 136 6.98 0.99 1.40
CA GLN A 136 6.78 2.43 1.33
C GLN A 136 5.96 2.92 2.53
N LYS A 137 6.09 4.21 2.85
CA LYS A 137 5.24 4.89 3.81
C LYS A 137 4.16 5.68 3.09
N ILE A 138 2.95 5.66 3.65
CA ILE A 138 1.83 6.50 3.24
C ILE A 138 1.47 7.41 4.40
N ASP A 139 1.49 8.71 4.15
CA ASP A 139 1.17 9.75 5.13
C ASP A 139 0.00 10.61 4.61
N GLY A 140 -1.00 10.84 5.46
CA GLY A 140 -2.15 11.69 5.13
C GLY A 140 -3.40 11.37 5.94
N LYS A 141 -4.48 12.10 5.65
CA LYS A 141 -5.82 11.85 6.21
C LYS A 141 -6.76 11.46 5.08
N ALA A 142 -6.93 10.15 4.89
CA ALA A 142 -7.70 9.58 3.80
C ALA A 142 -8.09 8.13 4.13
N THR A 143 -9.11 7.61 3.47
CA THR A 143 -9.20 6.15 3.29
C THR A 143 -8.32 5.80 2.10
N VAL A 144 -7.33 4.94 2.33
CA VAL A 144 -6.49 4.38 1.28
C VAL A 144 -6.99 2.98 0.93
N PHE A 145 -6.88 2.62 -0.35
CA PHE A 145 -7.24 1.32 -0.87
C PHE A 145 -5.95 0.66 -1.35
N LEU A 146 -5.62 -0.48 -0.74
CA LEU A 146 -4.44 -1.26 -1.09
C LEU A 146 -4.83 -2.50 -1.89
N ASP A 147 -4.02 -2.86 -2.88
CA ASP A 147 -4.12 -4.13 -3.58
C ASP A 147 -3.82 -5.27 -2.61
N SER A 148 -4.65 -6.29 -2.66
CA SER A 148 -4.58 -7.45 -1.79
C SER A 148 -4.91 -8.70 -2.56
N LEU A 149 -4.16 -9.77 -2.31
CA LEU A 149 -4.53 -11.09 -2.80
C LEU A 149 -5.54 -11.71 -1.83
N GLY A 150 -6.81 -11.72 -2.24
CA GLY A 150 -7.89 -12.26 -1.43
C GLY A 150 -8.20 -11.42 -0.19
N SER A 151 -8.60 -12.07 0.90
CA SER A 151 -8.96 -11.39 2.16
C SER A 151 -7.78 -11.41 3.14
N PRO A 152 -7.21 -10.26 3.49
CA PRO A 152 -6.13 -10.17 4.48
C PRO A 152 -6.53 -10.70 5.84
N LEU A 153 -5.56 -11.27 6.55
CA LEU A 153 -5.64 -11.46 7.99
C LEU A 153 -5.34 -10.12 8.68
N GLU A 154 -6.30 -9.61 9.43
CA GLU A 154 -6.12 -8.43 10.27
C GLU A 154 -5.80 -8.84 11.71
N ARG A 155 -4.74 -8.27 12.27
CA ARG A 155 -4.40 -8.45 13.69
C ARG A 155 -4.09 -7.12 14.35
N THR A 156 -4.78 -6.82 15.43
CA THR A 156 -4.45 -5.68 16.30
C THR A 156 -3.48 -6.17 17.37
N LEU A 157 -2.34 -5.50 17.50
CA LEU A 157 -1.36 -5.75 18.55
C LEU A 157 -1.54 -4.69 19.63
N ASN A 158 -1.68 -5.15 20.88
CA ASN A 158 -1.70 -4.26 22.04
C ASN A 158 -0.29 -3.76 22.35
N ASN A 159 -0.18 -2.78 23.25
CA ASN A 159 1.12 -2.26 23.68
C ASN A 159 2.00 -3.39 24.25
N GLY A 160 3.20 -3.57 23.69
CA GLY A 160 4.15 -4.62 24.07
C GLY A 160 3.81 -6.02 23.56
N GLU A 161 2.71 -6.22 22.82
CA GLU A 161 2.42 -7.50 22.16
C GLU A 161 3.31 -7.66 20.92
N THR A 162 4.04 -8.77 20.83
CA THR A 162 4.95 -9.06 19.71
C THR A 162 4.48 -10.27 18.93
N ILE A 163 4.60 -10.19 17.60
CA ILE A 163 4.42 -11.33 16.69
C ILE A 163 5.65 -11.49 15.79
N GLU A 164 5.90 -12.73 15.37
CA GLU A 164 6.87 -13.08 14.33
C GLU A 164 6.14 -13.31 13.01
N VAL A 165 6.60 -12.67 11.93
CA VAL A 165 5.93 -12.66 10.63
C VAL A 165 6.96 -12.77 9.50
N ASP A 166 6.69 -13.62 8.50
CA ASP A 166 7.46 -13.60 7.24
C ASP A 166 7.14 -12.31 6.48
N GLU A 167 8.18 -11.55 6.13
CA GLU A 167 8.08 -10.27 5.43
C GLU A 167 7.26 -10.35 4.13
N ASN A 168 7.28 -11.50 3.45
CA ASN A 168 6.57 -11.72 2.20
C ASN A 168 5.06 -11.77 2.38
N HIS A 169 4.58 -11.93 3.62
CA HIS A 169 3.17 -11.90 3.95
C HIS A 169 2.70 -10.52 4.42
N ILE A 170 3.57 -9.53 4.59
CA ILE A 170 3.17 -8.21 5.05
C ILE A 170 2.56 -7.40 3.89
N ILE A 171 1.29 -7.04 4.01
CA ILE A 171 0.64 -6.06 3.12
C ILE A 171 0.83 -4.65 3.68
N ALA A 172 0.44 -4.45 4.94
CA ALA A 172 0.51 -3.15 5.59
C ALA A 172 0.60 -3.24 7.12
N LEU A 173 1.18 -2.20 7.72
CA LEU A 173 1.39 -1.99 9.15
C LEU A 173 0.90 -0.58 9.48
N GLN A 174 -0.27 -0.48 10.11
CA GLN A 174 -0.91 0.77 10.49
C GLN A 174 -0.56 1.12 11.94
N GLY A 175 -0.09 2.35 12.16
CA GLY A 175 0.28 2.86 13.48
C GLY A 175 1.67 2.45 13.98
N PHE A 176 2.45 1.73 13.17
CA PHE A 176 3.81 1.30 13.55
C PHE A 176 4.87 2.30 13.10
N HIS A 177 5.87 2.48 13.95
CA HIS A 177 7.16 3.09 13.59
C HIS A 177 8.16 2.02 13.14
N THR A 178 9.16 2.41 12.35
CA THR A 178 10.19 1.48 11.88
C THR A 178 11.00 0.85 13.02
N SER A 179 11.14 1.53 14.16
CA SER A 179 11.82 1.00 15.36
C SER A 179 11.09 -0.17 16.02
N GLN A 180 9.78 -0.32 15.77
CA GLN A 180 8.95 -1.43 16.27
C GLN A 180 9.04 -2.68 15.40
N ILE A 181 9.81 -2.60 14.31
CA ILE A 181 9.96 -3.62 13.29
C ILE A 181 11.43 -4.04 13.27
N GLN A 182 11.70 -5.28 13.63
CA GLN A 182 13.07 -5.79 13.72
C GLN A 182 13.17 -7.10 12.98
N ALA A 183 14.23 -7.30 12.20
CA ALA A 183 14.48 -8.64 11.66
C ALA A 183 14.82 -9.57 12.82
N GLY A 184 14.16 -10.73 12.87
CA GLY A 184 14.41 -11.80 13.83
C GLY A 184 15.64 -12.63 13.48
N TRP A 185 16.64 -12.04 12.83
CA TRP A 185 17.88 -12.74 12.50
C TRP A 185 18.59 -13.09 13.81
N SER A 186 18.69 -14.39 14.08
CA SER A 186 19.58 -14.92 15.11
C SER A 186 20.64 -15.76 14.41
N VAL A 187 21.92 -15.44 14.66
CA VAL A 187 23.08 -16.22 14.18
C VAL A 187 22.92 -17.71 14.55
N GLY A 188 22.25 -18.02 15.67
CA GLY A 188 21.93 -19.39 16.08
C GLY A 188 20.96 -20.13 15.15
N ASN A 189 19.97 -19.45 14.57
CA ASN A 189 18.95 -20.08 13.72
C ASN A 189 19.51 -20.40 12.32
N VAL A 190 20.41 -19.56 11.82
CA VAL A 190 21.14 -19.78 10.57
C VAL A 190 22.09 -20.98 10.69
N LEU A 191 22.83 -21.07 11.80
CA LEU A 191 23.75 -22.20 12.07
C LEU A 191 23.02 -23.53 12.34
N ARG A 192 21.75 -23.50 12.75
CA ARG A 192 20.90 -24.68 12.95
C ARG A 192 20.18 -25.14 11.68
N GLY A 193 20.35 -24.43 10.56
CA GLY A 193 19.74 -24.79 9.27
C GLY A 193 18.24 -24.49 9.18
N GLU A 194 17.68 -23.69 10.09
CA GLU A 194 16.24 -23.41 10.12
C GLU A 194 15.80 -22.37 9.07
N GLY A 195 16.73 -21.59 8.52
CA GLY A 195 16.56 -20.82 7.27
C GLY A 195 15.47 -19.76 7.21
N LEU A 196 14.62 -19.62 8.23
CA LEU A 196 13.47 -18.73 8.24
C LEU A 196 13.81 -17.41 8.94
N SER A 197 14.01 -16.36 8.16
CA SER A 197 14.15 -14.98 8.66
C SER A 197 12.77 -14.36 8.86
N LEU A 198 12.16 -14.60 10.03
CA LEU A 198 10.93 -13.90 10.43
C LEU A 198 11.25 -12.51 10.96
N MET A 199 10.32 -11.58 10.85
CA MET A 199 10.37 -10.24 11.42
C MET A 199 9.58 -10.19 12.72
N ASN A 200 10.16 -9.57 13.74
CA ASN A 200 9.47 -9.21 14.97
C ASN A 200 8.76 -7.87 14.80
N ILE A 201 7.46 -7.84 15.08
CA ILE A 201 6.62 -6.64 15.06
C ILE A 201 6.01 -6.47 16.44
N THR A 202 6.31 -5.36 17.11
CA THR A 202 5.85 -5.08 18.48
C THR A 202 4.86 -3.93 18.51
N GLY A 203 3.68 -4.17 19.07
CA GLY A 203 2.59 -3.20 19.18
C GLY A 203 2.92 -1.99 20.07
N PRO A 204 2.04 -0.96 20.06
CA PRO A 204 0.67 -1.02 19.54
C PRO A 204 0.57 -0.75 18.03
N GLY A 205 -0.45 -1.32 17.39
CA GLY A 205 -0.78 -1.07 15.99
C GLY A 205 -1.62 -2.16 15.35
N LYS A 206 -1.96 -2.02 14.06
CA LYS A 206 -2.68 -3.05 13.30
C LYS A 206 -1.86 -3.57 12.12
N VAL A 207 -1.74 -4.88 12.05
CA VAL A 207 -1.00 -5.61 11.03
C VAL A 207 -1.99 -6.23 10.05
N TYR A 208 -1.70 -6.09 8.75
CA TYR A 208 -2.47 -6.65 7.64
C TYR A 208 -1.59 -7.63 6.86
N LEU A 209 -1.97 -8.91 6.91
CA LEU A 209 -1.17 -10.01 6.35
C LEU A 209 -1.89 -10.70 5.20
N SER A 210 -1.15 -11.00 4.14
CA SER A 210 -1.61 -11.80 3.02
C SER A 210 -1.59 -13.29 3.39
N PRO A 211 -2.63 -14.07 3.05
CA PRO A 211 -2.61 -15.52 3.24
C PRO A 211 -1.64 -16.23 2.28
N LEU A 212 -1.30 -15.61 1.14
CA LEU A 212 -0.28 -16.09 0.22
C LEU A 212 0.97 -15.20 0.27
N PRO A 213 2.18 -15.77 0.14
CA PRO A 213 3.38 -14.97 0.07
C PRO A 213 3.32 -14.10 -1.19
N ILE A 214 3.43 -12.79 -1.03
CA ILE A 214 3.55 -11.91 -2.18
C ILE A 214 5.02 -11.91 -2.61
N ILE A 215 5.31 -12.74 -3.61
CA ILE A 215 6.64 -12.87 -4.21
C ILE A 215 6.60 -12.03 -5.48
N ILE A 216 7.37 -10.94 -5.50
CA ILE A 216 7.52 -10.12 -6.70
C ILE A 216 8.22 -11.00 -7.74
N ARG A 217 7.48 -11.51 -8.72
CA ARG A 217 8.10 -12.10 -9.91
C ARG A 217 8.64 -10.94 -10.73
N THR A 218 9.94 -10.68 -10.65
CA THR A 218 10.65 -9.91 -11.67
C THR A 218 10.46 -10.64 -12.99
N GLN A 219 9.61 -10.10 -13.87
CA GLN A 219 9.61 -10.47 -15.29
C GLN A 219 10.72 -9.70 -16.00
#